data_AF-U5LCT6-F1
#
_entry.id   AF-U5LCT6-F1
#
_cell.length_a   1.000
_cell.length_b   1.000
_cell.length_c   1.000
_cell.angle_alpha   90.00
_cell.angle_beta   90.00
_cell.angle_gamma   90.00
#
_symmetry.space_group_name_H-M   'P 1'
#
loop_
_entity.id
_entity.type
_entity.pdbx_description
1 polymer ?
#
loop_
_entity_poly.entity_id
_entity_poly.type
_entity_poly.pdbx_seq_one_letter_code
_entity_poly.pdbx_strand_id
1 'polypeptide(L)'
;MKKGIYFINEKLAAGDYAPEIVQEIQKKAAQNYMKLNGISPVKLNRWQINEHYENLHALYYDLKEGRTMLDCLVCYNEQSASDFAAAYPARWLLLKSFFHEICFSEDRLLPAAE
;
A
#
# COMPACT_ATOMS: atom_id res chain seq x y z
N MET A 1 -9.54 -16.95 -2.65
CA MET A 1 -9.27 -15.60 -3.20
C MET A 1 -8.44 -14.86 -2.17
N LYS A 2 -7.26 -14.35 -2.54
CA LYS A 2 -6.37 -13.68 -1.59
C LYS A 2 -7.04 -12.40 -1.07
N LYS A 3 -6.82 -12.05 0.18
CA LYS A 3 -7.33 -10.82 0.81
C LYS A 3 -6.19 -9.86 1.06
N GLY A 4 -6.33 -8.62 0.62
CA GLY A 4 -5.27 -7.64 0.75
C GLY A 4 -5.77 -6.23 0.98
N ILE A 5 -4.82 -5.37 1.33
CA ILE A 5 -4.99 -3.92 1.42
C ILE A 5 -3.96 -3.29 0.50
N TYR A 6 -4.29 -2.16 -0.10
CA TYR A 6 -3.32 -1.34 -0.81
C TYR A 6 -3.07 -0.02 -0.09
N PHE A 7 -1.83 0.42 -0.15
CA PHE A 7 -1.34 1.64 0.47
C PHE A 7 -0.85 2.61 -0.61
N ILE A 8 -1.25 3.87 -0.49
CA ILE A 8 -0.82 4.98 -1.34
C ILE A 8 -0.01 5.94 -0.49
N ASN A 9 1.21 6.26 -0.91
CA ASN A 9 1.98 7.30 -0.25
C ASN A 9 1.78 8.63 -0.97
N GLU A 10 1.01 9.54 -0.37
CA GLU A 10 0.75 10.87 -0.91
C GLU A 10 2.01 11.75 -1.02
N LYS A 11 3.07 11.41 -0.27
CA LYS A 11 4.36 12.11 -0.26
C LYS A 11 5.37 11.51 -1.23
N LEU A 12 5.03 10.41 -1.89
CA LEU A 12 5.91 9.82 -2.89
C LEU A 12 6.00 10.77 -4.08
N ALA A 13 7.20 11.31 -4.31
CA ALA A 13 7.51 12.07 -5.51
C ALA A 13 8.02 11.13 -6.61
N ALA A 14 7.68 11.44 -7.87
CA ALA A 14 8.21 10.75 -9.03
C ALA A 14 8.57 11.80 -10.09
N GLY A 15 9.87 12.06 -10.28
CA GLY A 15 10.37 13.06 -11.22
C GLY A 15 9.68 14.42 -11.06
N ASP A 16 9.25 14.99 -12.19
CA ASP A 16 8.55 16.29 -12.25
C ASP A 16 7.02 16.16 -12.26
N TYR A 17 6.47 14.98 -11.96
CA TYR A 17 5.03 14.79 -11.92
C TYR A 17 4.41 15.49 -10.71
N ALA A 18 3.24 16.12 -10.94
CA ALA A 18 2.44 16.69 -9.87
C ALA A 18 1.98 15.59 -8.87
N PRO A 19 1.89 15.87 -7.56
CA PRO A 19 1.56 14.88 -6.54
C PRO A 19 0.28 14.08 -6.83
N GLU A 20 -0.75 14.75 -7.34
CA GLU A 20 -2.04 14.13 -7.65
C GLU A 20 -1.92 13.09 -8.77
N ILE A 21 -1.06 13.36 -9.75
CA ILE A 21 -0.75 12.42 -10.84
C ILE A 21 -0.03 11.20 -10.29
N VAL A 22 0.95 11.40 -9.40
CA VAL A 22 1.68 10.29 -8.78
C VAL A 22 0.75 9.43 -7.93
N GLN A 23 -0.17 10.03 -7.17
CA GLN A 23 -1.18 9.28 -6.40
C GLN A 23 -2.09 8.45 -7.30
N GLU A 24 -2.57 9.02 -8.41
CA GLU A 24 -3.41 8.29 -9.36
C GLU A 24 -2.66 7.14 -10.06
N ILE A 25 -1.36 7.31 -10.35
CA ILE A 25 -0.50 6.23 -10.86
C ILE A 25 -0.40 5.10 -9.84
N GLN A 26 -0.08 5.41 -8.58
CA GLN A 26 0.01 4.42 -7.49
C GLN A 26 -1.31 3.65 -7.35
N LYS A 27 -2.45 4.37 -7.33
CA LYS A 27 -3.79 3.80 -7.22
C LYS A 27 -4.09 2.83 -8.35
N LYS A 28 -3.90 3.27 -9.60
CA LYS A 28 -4.17 2.43 -10.78
C LYS A 28 -3.27 1.20 -10.82
N ALA A 29 -1.99 1.36 -10.50
CA ALA A 29 -1.05 0.24 -10.43
C ALA A 29 -1.49 -0.79 -9.39
N ALA A 30 -1.80 -0.36 -8.17
CA ALA A 30 -2.26 -1.24 -7.10
C ALA A 30 -3.58 -1.95 -7.45
N GLN A 31 -4.56 -1.23 -7.98
CA GLN A 31 -5.85 -1.80 -8.40
C GLN A 31 -5.67 -2.85 -9.52
N ASN A 32 -4.84 -2.55 -10.52
CA ASN A 32 -4.53 -3.49 -11.60
C ASN A 32 -3.80 -4.73 -11.08
N TYR A 33 -2.79 -4.54 -10.22
CA TYR A 33 -2.06 -5.64 -9.60
C TYR A 33 -3.00 -6.55 -8.80
N MET A 34 -3.87 -5.97 -7.97
CA MET A 34 -4.85 -6.74 -7.20
C MET A 34 -5.79 -7.54 -8.09
N LYS A 35 -6.31 -6.92 -9.15
CA LYS A 35 -7.20 -7.58 -10.11
C LYS A 35 -6.51 -8.75 -10.82
N LEU A 36 -5.30 -8.53 -11.34
CA LEU A 36 -4.54 -9.55 -12.07
C LEU A 36 -4.12 -10.74 -11.19
N ASN A 37 -3.88 -10.50 -9.91
CA ASN A 37 -3.46 -11.53 -8.95
C ASN A 37 -4.62 -12.13 -8.13
N GLY A 38 -5.88 -11.80 -8.44
CA GLY A 38 -7.04 -12.32 -7.71
C GLY A 38 -7.06 -11.94 -6.22
N ILE A 39 -6.61 -10.73 -5.91
CA ILE A 39 -6.59 -10.15 -4.56
C ILE A 39 -7.87 -9.32 -4.38
N SER A 40 -8.64 -9.65 -3.35
CA SER A 40 -9.81 -8.87 -2.93
C SER A 40 -9.41 -7.80 -1.92
N PRO A 41 -9.74 -6.53 -2.17
CA PRO A 41 -9.50 -5.46 -1.21
C PRO A 41 -10.37 -5.66 0.04
N VAL A 42 -9.77 -5.41 1.22
CA VAL A 42 -10.46 -5.48 2.52
C VAL A 42 -10.56 -4.08 3.12
N LYS A 43 -11.78 -3.69 3.52
CA LYS A 43 -12.00 -2.53 4.39
C LYS A 43 -12.01 -3.00 5.84
N LEU A 44 -11.07 -2.52 6.65
CA LEU A 44 -11.02 -2.85 8.08
C LEU A 44 -11.96 -1.96 8.89
N ASN A 45 -12.12 -0.70 8.45
CA ASN A 45 -12.92 0.29 9.15
C ASN A 45 -14.18 0.63 8.35
N ARG A 46 -15.36 0.50 8.98
CA ARG A 46 -16.66 0.84 8.36
C ARG A 46 -16.79 2.30 7.96
N TRP A 47 -15.96 3.17 8.55
CA TRP A 47 -15.92 4.60 8.30
C TRP A 47 -14.85 4.98 7.27
N GLN A 48 -14.14 4.00 6.70
CA GLN A 48 -13.13 4.26 5.68
C GLN A 48 -13.81 4.77 4.40
N ILE A 49 -13.46 5.99 4.01
CA ILE A 49 -13.98 6.65 2.80
C ILE A 49 -13.37 5.99 1.57
N ASN A 50 -12.03 5.86 1.58
CA ASN A 50 -11.26 5.27 0.50
C ASN A 50 -11.18 3.75 0.63
N GLU A 51 -10.90 3.05 -0.47
CA GLU A 51 -10.63 1.61 -0.46
C GLU A 51 -9.17 1.28 -0.12
N HIS A 52 -8.34 2.31 0.03
CA HIS A 52 -6.93 2.25 0.37
C HIS A 52 -6.61 2.99 1.66
N TYR A 53 -5.39 2.76 2.15
CA TYR A 53 -4.81 3.53 3.25
C TYR A 53 -3.77 4.52 2.70
N GLU A 54 -3.75 5.72 3.24
CA GLU A 54 -2.70 6.74 3.02
C GLU A 54 -1.79 6.90 4.25
N ASN A 55 -2.18 6.29 5.37
CA ASN A 55 -1.48 6.42 6.65
C ASN A 55 -1.23 5.04 7.28
N LEU A 56 0.05 4.64 7.34
CA LEU A 56 0.46 3.36 7.92
C LEU A 56 0.24 3.28 9.45
N HIS A 57 0.19 4.41 10.17
CA HIS A 57 -0.21 4.39 11.58
C HIS A 57 -1.70 4.04 11.73
N ALA A 58 -2.56 4.58 10.88
CA ALA A 58 -3.99 4.25 10.88
C ALA A 58 -4.21 2.78 10.49
N LEU A 59 -3.52 2.30 9.45
CA LEU A 59 -3.55 0.90 9.06
C LEU A 59 -3.13 -0.03 10.22
N TYR A 60 -2.00 0.28 10.87
CA TYR A 60 -1.53 -0.50 12.02
C TYR A 60 -2.54 -0.52 13.16
N TYR A 61 -3.17 0.63 13.46
CA TYR A 61 -4.21 0.72 14.49
C TYR A 61 -5.40 -0.19 14.16
N ASP A 62 -5.95 -0.08 12.96
CA ASP A 62 -7.12 -0.87 12.53
C ASP A 62 -6.82 -2.38 12.52
N LEU A 63 -5.63 -2.77 12.04
CA LEU A 63 -5.19 -4.18 12.06
C LEU A 63 -5.09 -4.72 13.49
N LYS A 64 -4.54 -3.92 14.40
CA LYS A 64 -4.37 -4.30 15.81
C LYS A 64 -5.70 -4.42 16.54
N GLU A 65 -6.61 -3.46 16.35
CA GLU A 65 -7.94 -3.47 16.95
C GLU A 65 -8.76 -4.68 16.46
N GLY A 66 -8.73 -4.95 15.15
CA GLY A 66 -9.44 -6.09 14.56
C GLY A 66 -8.76 -7.44 14.77
N ARG A 67 -7.49 -7.45 15.20
CA ARG A 67 -6.59 -8.63 15.18
C ARG A 67 -6.61 -9.32 13.81
N THR A 68 -6.70 -8.53 12.75
CA THR A 68 -6.94 -9.02 11.39
C THR A 68 -5.63 -9.42 10.73
N MET A 69 -5.53 -10.68 10.33
CA MET A 69 -4.45 -11.16 9.46
C MET A 69 -4.92 -11.15 8.00
N LEU A 70 -4.06 -10.67 7.10
CA LEU A 70 -4.34 -10.58 5.67
C LEU A 70 -3.23 -11.25 4.86
N ASP A 71 -3.54 -11.58 3.61
CA ASP A 71 -2.56 -12.22 2.75
C ASP A 71 -1.48 -11.22 2.32
N CYS A 72 -1.87 -10.02 1.88
CA CYS A 72 -0.89 -9.07 1.35
C CYS A 72 -1.17 -7.60 1.63
N LEU A 73 -0.10 -6.84 1.86
CA LEU A 73 -0.09 -5.38 1.72
C LEU A 73 0.52 -5.05 0.36
N VAL A 74 -0.27 -4.41 -0.51
CA VAL A 74 0.18 -3.95 -1.83
C VAL A 74 0.64 -2.49 -1.70
N CYS A 75 1.91 -2.26 -1.93
CA CYS A 75 2.49 -0.93 -2.08
C CYS A 75 2.78 -0.66 -3.55
N TYR A 76 3.02 0.60 -3.91
CA TYR A 76 3.49 0.89 -5.27
C TYR A 76 4.89 0.33 -5.49
N ASN A 77 5.87 0.76 -4.70
CA ASN A 77 7.24 0.25 -4.71
C ASN A 77 7.87 0.28 -3.31
N GLU A 78 9.12 -0.14 -3.17
CA GLU A 78 9.83 -0.16 -1.87
C GLU A 78 9.90 1.23 -1.23
N GLN A 79 10.02 2.28 -2.04
CA GLN A 79 10.10 3.66 -1.56
C GLN A 79 8.80 4.11 -0.90
N SER A 80 7.65 3.52 -1.27
CA SER A 80 6.34 3.92 -0.77
C SER A 80 6.26 3.89 0.77
N ALA A 81 6.84 2.86 1.41
CA ALA A 81 6.83 2.72 2.87
C ALA A 81 8.16 3.10 3.55
N SER A 82 9.15 3.54 2.78
CA SER A 82 10.53 3.76 3.25
C SER A 82 10.63 4.78 4.40
N ASP A 83 9.98 5.94 4.28
CA ASP A 83 9.98 6.98 5.33
C ASP A 83 9.43 6.45 6.65
N PHE A 84 8.34 5.69 6.60
CA PHE A 84 7.75 5.08 7.78
C PHE A 84 8.64 3.98 8.35
N ALA A 85 9.23 3.14 7.49
CA ALA A 85 10.14 2.07 7.91
C ALA A 85 11.40 2.63 8.57
N ALA A 86 11.95 3.74 8.06
CA ALA A 86 13.11 4.41 8.61
C ALA A 86 12.80 5.12 9.94
N ALA A 87 11.68 5.85 10.01
CA ALA A 87 11.28 6.57 11.21
C ALA A 87 10.79 5.64 12.34
N TYR A 88 10.17 4.50 11.98
CA TYR A 88 9.53 3.60 12.94
C TYR A 88 9.81 2.11 12.67
N PRO A 89 11.08 1.66 12.72
CA PRO A 89 11.47 0.31 12.30
C PRO A 89 10.75 -0.81 13.07
N ALA A 90 10.59 -0.65 14.40
CA ALA A 90 9.86 -1.63 15.21
C ALA A 90 8.36 -1.68 14.85
N ARG A 91 7.73 -0.53 14.59
CA ARG A 91 6.32 -0.48 14.16
C ARG A 91 6.15 -1.06 12.77
N TRP A 92 7.10 -0.81 11.86
CA TRP A 92 7.09 -1.41 10.55
C TRP A 92 7.18 -2.93 10.61
N LEU A 93 8.04 -3.49 11.48
CA LEU A 93 8.11 -4.93 11.69
C LEU A 93 6.78 -5.50 12.19
N LEU A 94 6.15 -4.86 13.18
CA LEU A 94 4.85 -5.28 13.71
C LEU A 94 3.73 -5.15 12.66
N LEU A 95 3.71 -4.07 11.87
CA LEU A 95 2.74 -3.88 10.80
C LEU A 95 2.87 -5.02 9.78
N LYS A 96 4.08 -5.30 9.32
CA LYS A 96 4.33 -6.41 8.38
C LYS A 96 3.88 -7.76 8.91
N SER A 97 3.95 -8.00 10.23
CA SER A 97 3.51 -9.26 10.81
C SER A 97 2.01 -9.54 10.68
N PHE A 98 1.18 -8.56 10.33
CA PHE A 98 -0.23 -8.78 10.01
C PHE A 98 -0.48 -9.29 8.58
N PHE A 99 0.57 -9.34 7.75
CA PHE A 99 0.49 -9.75 6.36
C PHE A 99 1.38 -10.97 6.10
N HIS A 100 0.92 -11.90 5.26
CA HIS A 100 1.78 -13.00 4.80
C HIS A 100 2.89 -12.51 3.86
N GLU A 101 2.59 -11.50 3.03
CA GLU A 101 3.55 -10.90 2.10
C GLU A 101 3.34 -9.39 1.91
N ILE A 102 4.40 -8.71 1.50
CA ILE A 102 4.35 -7.34 1.00
C ILE A 102 4.59 -7.41 -0.50
N CYS A 103 3.66 -6.89 -1.30
CA CYS A 103 3.71 -6.91 -2.75
C CYS A 103 3.95 -5.50 -3.29
N PHE A 104 4.64 -5.39 -4.42
CA PHE A 104 4.85 -4.13 -5.12
C PHE A 104 4.13 -4.16 -6.46
N SER A 105 3.31 -3.13 -6.70
CA SER A 105 2.48 -3.01 -7.90
C SER A 105 3.16 -2.23 -9.03
N GLU A 106 4.28 -1.58 -8.75
CA GLU A 106 5.17 -1.02 -9.77
C GLU A 106 5.64 -2.16 -10.66
N ASP A 107 5.14 -2.13 -11.89
CA ASP A 107 5.63 -2.97 -12.95
C ASP A 107 6.83 -2.28 -13.58
N ARG A 108 7.89 -3.04 -13.94
CA ARG A 108 9.06 -2.52 -14.67
C ARG A 108 8.73 -2.03 -16.08
N LEU A 109 7.44 -1.96 -16.44
CA LEU A 109 6.91 -1.59 -17.75
C LEU A 109 6.61 -0.10 -17.90
N LEU A 110 6.79 0.73 -16.87
CA LEU A 110 6.94 2.17 -17.11
C LEU A 110 8.32 2.37 -17.76
N PRO A 111 8.39 2.93 -18.99
CA PRO A 111 9.69 3.15 -19.63
C PRO A 111 10.53 4.05 -18.71
N ALA A 112 11.80 3.68 -18.52
CA ALA A 112 12.77 4.59 -17.98
C ALA A 112 12.66 5.90 -18.79
N ALA A 113 12.56 7.03 -18.10
CA ALA A 113 12.63 8.32 -18.77
C ALA A 113 13.92 8.33 -19.59
N GLU A 114 13.78 8.49 -20.91
CA GLU A 114 14.88 8.61 -21.88
C GLU A 114 15.72 9.86 -21.60
#